data_AF-A0A7Y0WNP9-F1
#
_entry.id   AF-A0A7Y0WNP9-F1
#
_cell.length_a   1.000
_cell.length_b   1.000
_cell.length_c   1.000
_cell.angle_alpha   90.00
_cell.angle_beta   90.00
_cell.angle_gamma   90.00
#
_symmetry.space_group_name_H-M   'P 1'
#
loop_
_entity.id
_entity.type
_entity.pdbx_description
1 polymer ?
#
loop_
_entity_poly.entity_id
_entity_poly.type
_entity_poly.pdbx_seq_one_letter_code
_entity_poly.pdbx_strand_id
1 'polypeptide(L)' 'MVDRLLATPDPRLYPYAVFCCSFKFDLGDTPDHALALFADRNMAARYGCGMWPETYQVIDLRTSQKVAP' A
#
# COMPACT_ATOMS: atom_id res chain seq x y z
N MET A 1 -16.36 -20.50 -3.68
CA MET A 1 -17.35 -19.75 -4.48
C MET A 1 -16.82 -18.36 -4.67
N VAL A 2 -16.58 -17.93 -5.91
CA VAL A 2 -16.30 -16.51 -6.20
C VAL A 2 -17.62 -15.78 -6.02
N ASP A 3 -17.67 -14.84 -5.09
CA ASP A 3 -18.84 -14.00 -4.88
C ASP A 3 -19.16 -13.27 -6.19
N ARG A 4 -20.32 -13.55 -6.79
CA ARG A 4 -20.69 -13.05 -8.13
C ARG A 4 -20.79 -11.53 -8.21
N LEU A 5 -20.82 -10.83 -7.07
CA LEU A 5 -20.91 -9.38 -7.01
C LEU A 5 -19.54 -8.71 -7.00
N LEU A 6 -18.46 -9.47 -6.82
CA LEU A 6 -17.10 -8.95 -6.78
C LEU A 6 -16.41 -9.21 -8.12
N ALA A 7 -15.95 -8.13 -8.75
CA ALA A 7 -15.05 -8.24 -9.90
C ALA A 7 -13.76 -8.95 -9.48
N THR A 8 -13.19 -9.77 -10.36
CA THR A 8 -11.87 -10.34 -10.13
C THR A 8 -10.87 -9.20 -10.07
N PRO A 9 -10.14 -9.02 -8.95
CA PRO A 9 -9.21 -7.90 -8.82
C PRO A 9 -8.05 -8.10 -9.78
N ASP A 10 -7.86 -7.17 -10.71
CA ASP A 10 -6.66 -7.11 -11.55
C ASP A 10 -5.60 -6.27 -10.83
N PRO A 11 -4.45 -6.86 -10.42
CA PRO A 11 -3.38 -6.13 -9.73
C PRO A 11 -2.88 -4.91 -10.50
N ARG A 12 -3.01 -4.89 -11.84
CA ARG A 12 -2.58 -3.77 -12.70
C ARG A 12 -3.41 -2.50 -12.48
N LEU A 13 -4.62 -2.64 -11.94
CA LEU A 13 -5.51 -1.53 -11.60
C LEU A 13 -5.13 -0.87 -10.27
N TYR A 14 -4.23 -1.47 -9.48
CA TYR A 14 -3.84 -0.99 -8.17
C TYR A 14 -2.34 -0.64 -8.11
N PRO A 15 -1.92 0.45 -8.77
CA PRO A 15 -0.51 0.80 -8.86
C PRO A 15 0.07 1.37 -7.56
N TYR A 16 -0.74 1.74 -6.56
CA TYR A 16 -0.21 2.34 -5.33
C TYR A 16 -0.13 1.31 -4.22
N ALA A 17 1.09 0.99 -3.79
CA ALA A 17 1.34 0.07 -2.69
C ALA A 17 1.63 0.84 -1.39
N VAL A 18 0.96 0.48 -0.30
CA VAL A 18 1.22 1.01 1.04
C VAL A 18 2.09 0.04 1.81
N PHE A 19 3.18 0.55 2.36
CA PHE A 19 4.10 -0.17 3.24
C PHE A 19 4.02 0.41 4.66
N CYS A 20 3.97 -0.46 5.66
CA CYS A 20 3.93 -0.08 7.07
C CYS A 20 5.26 0.52 7.57
N CYS A 21 6.37 0.28 6.86
CA CYS A 21 7.75 0.51 7.30
C CYS A 21 7.96 0.19 8.78
N SER A 22 7.32 -0.88 9.27
CA SER A 22 7.46 -1.42 10.62
C SER A 22 8.92 -1.76 10.92
N PHE A 23 9.71 -2.06 9.87
CA PHE A 23 11.16 -2.20 9.97
C PHE A 23 11.85 -0.98 10.62
N LYS A 24 11.29 0.23 10.51
CA LYS A 24 11.87 1.44 11.13
C LYS A 24 11.85 1.41 12.66
N PHE A 25 10.98 0.60 13.25
CA PHE A 25 10.90 0.41 14.70
C PHE A 25 11.56 -0.89 15.17
N ASP A 26 12.30 -1.59 14.28
CA ASP A 26 12.94 -2.88 14.58
C ASP A 26 11.93 -3.97 15.03
N LEU A 27 10.66 -3.80 14.63
CA LEU A 27 9.53 -4.65 15.05
C LEU A 27 9.14 -5.72 14.01
N GLY A 28 9.88 -5.89 12.92
CA GLY A 28 9.54 -6.85 11.87
C GLY A 28 10.73 -7.32 11.03
N ASP A 29 10.60 -8.51 10.45
CA ASP A 29 11.59 -9.09 9.56
C ASP A 29 11.59 -8.36 8.21
N THR A 30 12.79 -7.94 7.77
CA THR A 30 12.98 -7.40 6.43
C THR A 30 13.01 -8.55 5.40
N PRO A 31 12.45 -8.36 4.19
CA PRO A 31 11.86 -7.13 3.64
C PRO A 31 10.38 -6.92 4.01
N ASP A 32 10.01 -5.67 4.30
CA ASP A 32 8.61 -5.29 4.50
C ASP A 32 7.82 -5.49 3.20
N HIS A 33 6.76 -6.30 3.26
CA HIS A 33 5.86 -6.52 2.14
C HIS A 33 4.80 -5.41 2.04
N ALA A 34 4.28 -5.18 0.83
CA ALA A 34 3.17 -4.25 0.64
C ALA A 34 1.96 -4.74 1.46
N LEU A 35 1.51 -3.90 2.39
CA LEU A 35 0.41 -4.22 3.30
C LEU A 35 -0.94 -4.11 2.60
N ALA A 36 -1.06 -3.16 1.66
CA ALA A 36 -2.26 -2.97 0.85
C ALA A 36 -1.93 -2.33 -0.51
N LEU A 37 -2.76 -2.64 -1.52
CA LEU A 37 -2.70 -2.06 -2.86
C LEU A 37 -3.95 -1.19 -3.10
N PHE A 38 -3.76 -0.03 -3.72
CA PHE A 38 -4.78 0.95 -3.99
C PHE A 38 -4.74 1.42 -5.44
N ALA A 39 -5.92 1.70 -5.98
CA ALA A 39 -6.08 2.29 -7.31
C ALA A 39 -5.79 3.79 -7.31
N ASP A 40 -5.99 4.45 -6.17
CA ASP A 40 -5.85 5.89 -6.00
C ASP A 40 -4.81 6.25 -4.93
N ARG A 41 -3.97 7.24 -5.24
CA ARG A 41 -2.89 7.75 -4.37
C ARG A 41 -3.43 8.35 -3.08
N ASN A 42 -4.48 9.18 -3.15
CA ASN A 42 -5.01 9.88 -1.99
C ASN A 42 -5.68 8.91 -1.03
N MET A 43 -6.34 7.88 -1.54
CA MET A 43 -6.84 6.78 -0.71
C MET A 43 -5.71 6.02 -0.02
N ALA A 44 -4.66 5.66 -0.75
CA ALA A 44 -3.48 4.99 -0.19
C ALA A 44 -2.84 5.82 0.93
N ALA A 45 -2.68 7.13 0.69
CA ALA A 45 -2.10 8.06 1.65
C ALA A 45 -2.98 8.24 2.88
N ARG A 46 -4.31 8.39 2.71
CA ARG A 46 -5.26 8.48 3.83
C ARG A 46 -5.27 7.22 4.68
N TYR A 47 -5.24 6.05 4.06
CA TYR A 47 -5.19 4.77 4.76
C TYR A 47 -3.90 4.62 5.56
N GLY A 48 -2.76 4.90 4.91
CA GLY A 48 -1.45 4.87 5.57
C GLY A 48 -1.34 5.87 6.71
N CYS A 49 -1.81 7.11 6.51
CA CYS A 49 -1.83 8.16 7.53
C CYS A 49 -2.75 7.80 8.72
N GLY A 50 -3.90 7.17 8.44
CA GLY A 50 -4.86 6.78 9.48
C GLY A 50 -4.35 5.65 10.39
N MET A 51 -3.52 4.75 9.87
CA MET A 51 -2.95 3.66 10.67
C MET A 51 -1.55 3.95 11.22
N TRP A 52 -0.70 4.60 10.43
CA TRP A 52 0.70 4.86 10.76
C TRP A 52 1.12 6.25 10.31
N PRO A 53 0.66 7.33 10.97
CA PRO A 53 0.85 8.71 10.51
C PRO A 53 2.31 9.09 10.22
N GLU A 54 3.27 8.49 10.92
CA GLU A 54 4.70 8.82 10.81
C GLU A 54 5.56 7.79 10.06
N THR A 55 5.06 6.56 9.85
CA THR A 55 5.87 5.47 9.33
C THR A 55 5.37 4.81 8.06
N TYR A 56 4.22 5.19 7.53
CA TYR A 56 3.80 4.66 6.23
C TYR A 56 4.63 5.19 5.05
N GLN A 57 4.71 4.40 3.99
CA GLN A 57 5.14 4.86 2.66
C GLN A 57 4.18 4.37 1.60
N VAL A 58 3.86 5.25 0.65
CA VAL A 58 3.13 4.89 -0.57
C VAL A 58 4.13 4.84 -1.72
N ILE A 59 4.15 3.73 -2.45
CA ILE A 59 5.00 3.54 -3.64
C ILE A 59 4.10 3.38 -4.86
N ASP A 60 4.40 4.11 -5.92
CA ASP A 60 3.80 3.87 -7.22
C ASP A 60 4.58 2.75 -7.93
N LEU A 61 3.94 1.60 -8.10
CA LEU A 61 4.48 0.40 -8.73
C LEU A 61 4.77 0.59 -10.23
N ARG A 62 4.16 1.57 -10.90
CA ARG A 62 4.43 1.84 -12.33
C ARG A 62 5.78 2.54 -12.51
N THR A 63 6.10 3.44 -11.61
CA THR A 63 7.32 4.27 -11.66
C THR A 63 8.39 3.79 -10.68
N SER A 64 8.05 2.86 -9.78
CA SER A 64 8.84 2.44 -8.63
C SER A 64 9.31 3.63 -7.76
N GLN A 65 8.58 4.74 -7.78
CA GLN A 65 8.93 5.94 -7.01
C GLN A 65 8.14 6.04 -5.72
N LYS A 66 8.80 6.59 -4.69
CA LYS A 66 8.12 6.99 -3.46
C LYS A 66 7.21 8.15 -3.78
N VAL A 67 5.97 7.99 -3.40
CA VAL A 67 4.95 9.00 -3.57
C VAL A 67 4.86 9.75 -2.25
N ALA A 68 5.40 10.97 -2.21
CA ALA A 68 5.26 11.84 -1.04
C ALA A 68 3.77 12.08 -0.75
N PRO A 69 3.35 12.20 0.52
CA PRO A 69 1.97 12.56 0.85
C PRO A 69 1.56 13.90 0.23
#